data_AF-A0A530BDS4-F1
#
_entry.id   AF-A0A530BDS4-F1
#
_cell.length_a   1.000
_cell.length_b   1.000
_cell.length_c   1.000
_cell.angle_alpha   90.00
_cell.angle_beta   90.00
_cell.angle_gamma   90.00
#
_symmetry.space_group_name_H-M   'P 1'
#
loop_
_entity.id
_entity.type
_entity.pdbx_description
1 polymer ?
#
loop_
_entity_poly.entity_id
_entity_poly.type
_entity_poly.pdbx_seq_one_letter_code
_entity_poly.pdbx_strand_id
1 'polypeptide(L)' 'PSAARVPRGCRFHPRCPLAFDRCREEEPPAIEVGPQHLSACWRSEC' A
#
# COMPACT_ATOMS: atom_id res chain seq x y z
N PRO A 1 -2.60 0.23 21.77
CA PRO A 1 -1.21 0.33 21.26
C PRO A 1 -0.56 -1.05 21.11
N SER A 2 -0.47 -1.56 19.88
CA SER A 2 0.34 -2.75 19.57
C SER A 2 0.93 -2.57 18.17
N ALA A 3 2.12 -1.98 18.11
CA ALA A 3 2.91 -1.75 16.89
C ALA A 3 3.76 -2.99 16.50
N ALA A 4 3.35 -4.20 16.90
CA ALA A 4 4.20 -5.41 16.84
C ALA A 4 3.82 -6.41 15.74
N ARG A 5 2.74 -6.16 14.98
CA ARG A 5 2.42 -6.93 13.76
C ARG A 5 2.22 -5.94 12.63
N VAL A 6 3.32 -5.39 12.13
CA VAL A 6 3.30 -4.75 10.82
C VAL A 6 2.99 -5.87 9.83
N PRO A 7 1.82 -5.84 9.14
CA PRO A 7 1.54 -6.81 8.11
C PRO A 7 2.64 -6.73 7.05
N ARG A 8 3.08 -7.87 6.50
CA ARG A 8 4.00 -7.82 5.37
C ARG A 8 3.30 -7.15 4.18
N GLY A 9 4.06 -6.45 3.36
CA GLY A 9 3.55 -5.67 2.25
C GLY A 9 2.84 -4.37 2.66
N CYS A 10 1.77 -4.02 1.96
CA CYS A 10 1.01 -2.78 2.15
C CYS A 10 0.26 -2.77 3.49
N ARG A 11 0.56 -1.81 4.37
CA ARG A 11 -0.14 -1.63 5.66
C ARG A 11 -1.67 -1.55 5.57
N PHE A 12 -2.21 -1.14 4.41
CA PHE A 12 -3.64 -1.03 4.19
C PHE A 12 -4.28 -2.32 3.65
N HIS A 13 -3.51 -3.33 3.25
CA HIS A 13 -4.02 -4.58 2.67
C HIS A 13 -5.07 -5.31 3.54
N PRO A 14 -5.04 -5.29 4.90
CA PRO A 14 -6.05 -5.98 5.72
C PRO A 14 -7.41 -5.29 5.71
N ARG A 15 -7.46 -4.03 5.28
CA ARG A 15 -8.67 -3.19 5.28
C ARG A 15 -9.08 -2.76 3.87
N CYS A 16 -8.21 -2.92 2.88
CA CYS A 16 -8.42 -2.47 1.51
C CYS A 16 -9.25 -3.52 0.73
N PRO A 17 -10.43 -3.16 0.19
CA PRO A 17 -11.25 -4.08 -0.62
C PRO A 17 -10.62 -4.40 -1.98
N LEU A 18 -9.63 -3.60 -2.40
CA LEU A 18 -8.88 -3.76 -3.64
C LEU A 18 -7.53 -4.47 -3.43
N ALA A 19 -7.27 -4.98 -2.22
CA ALA A 19 -6.03 -5.68 -1.92
C ALA A 19 -5.97 -7.00 -2.69
N PHE A 20 -4.88 -7.20 -3.43
CA PHE A 20 -4.53 -8.44 -4.10
C PHE A 20 -3.23 -9.00 -3.52
N ASP A 21 -2.77 -10.14 -4.02
CA ASP A 21 -1.65 -10.88 -3.40
C ASP A 21 -0.37 -10.04 -3.30
N ARG A 22 -0.03 -9.24 -4.31
CA ARG A 22 1.12 -8.32 -4.27
C ARG A 22 1.04 -7.32 -3.12
N CYS A 23 -0.16 -6.85 -2.75
CA CYS A 23 -0.34 -5.95 -1.60
C CYS A 23 0.00 -6.62 -0.26
N ARG A 24 0.01 -7.96 -0.18
CA ARG A 24 0.30 -8.74 1.02
C ARG A 24 1.76 -9.19 1.10
N GLU A 25 2.44 -9.24 -0.04
CA GLU A 25 3.84 -9.67 -0.15
C GLU A 25 4.80 -8.49 -0.22
N GLU A 26 4.47 -7.45 -0.98
CA GLU A 26 5.35 -6.32 -1.27
C GLU A 26 4.78 -4.96 -0.82
N GLU A 27 5.64 -4.07 -0.33
CA GLU A 27 5.25 -2.70 0.03
C GLU A 27 5.28 -1.83 -1.24
N PRO A 28 4.18 -1.14 -1.58
CA PRO A 28 4.11 -0.32 -2.79
C PRO A 28 5.06 0.89 -2.69
N PRO A 29 5.76 1.23 -3.79
CA PRO A 29 6.54 2.46 -3.84
C PRO A 29 5.60 3.68 -3.76
N ALA A 30 6.08 4.76 -3.12
CA ALA A 30 5.39 6.04 -3.17
C ALA A 30 5.64 6.67 -4.55
N ILE A 31 4.59 6.76 -5.36
CA ILE A 31 4.63 7.37 -6.69
C ILE A 31 3.82 8.67 -6.70
N GLU A 32 4.22 9.61 -7.54
CA GLU A 32 3.48 10.87 -7.72
C GLU A 32 2.29 10.64 -8.65
N VAL A 33 1.07 10.86 -8.14
CA VAL A 33 -0.19 10.71 -8.90
C VAL A 33 -0.82 12.06 -9.26
N GLY A 34 -0.18 13.15 -8.86
CA GLY A 34 -0.62 14.51 -9.11
C GLY A 34 0.32 15.52 -8.48
N PRO A 35 0.15 16.83 -8.74
CA PRO A 35 1.03 17.86 -8.23
C PRO A 35 1.12 17.80 -6.69
N GLN A 36 2.30 17.49 -6.17
CA GLN A 36 2.55 17.33 -4.73
C GLN A 36 1.70 16.24 -4.05
N HIS A 37 1.18 15.27 -4.81
CA HIS A 37 0.39 14.16 -4.29
C HIS A 37 1.09 12.83 -4.53
N LEU A 38 1.59 12.24 -3.45
CA LEU A 38 2.20 10.91 -3.47
C LEU A 38 1.19 9.85 -3.04
N SER A 39 1.11 8.77 -3.79
CA SER A 39 0.32 7.58 -3.46
C SER A 39 1.24 6.37 -3.36
N ALA A 40 1.15 5.65 -2.25
CA ALA A 40 1.80 4.35 -2.08
C ALA A 40 0.80 3.23 -2.33
N CYS A 41 0.22 3.20 -3.53
CA CYS A 41 -0.78 2.22 -3.93
C CYS A 41 -0.35 1.52 -5.22
N TRP A 42 -0.38 0.19 -5.22
CA TRP A 42 -0.09 -0.63 -6.42
C TRP A 42 -1.07 -0.42 -7.59
N ARG A 43 -2.18 0.31 -7.38
CA ARG A 43 -3.13 0.65 -8.44
C ARG A 43 -2.96 2.08 -8.97
N SER A 44 -2.02 2.83 -8.40
CA SER A 44 -1.76 4.22 -8.79
C SER A 44 -0.74 4.32 -9.92
N GLU A 45 -0.03 3.24 -10.24
CA GLU A 45 0.80 3.13 -11.43
C GLU A 45 -0.13 3.07 -12.65
N CYS A 46 -0.29 4.22 -13.33
CA CYS A 46 -0.95 4.34 -14.62
C CYS A 46 0.10 4.35 -15.73
#